data_AF-A0A1R2ATH0-F1
#
_entry.id   AF-A0A1R2ATH0-F1
#
_cell.length_a   1.000
_cell.length_b   1.000
_cell.length_c   1.000
_cell.angle_alpha   90.00
_cell.angle_beta   90.00
_cell.angle_gamma   90.00
#
_symmetry.space_group_name_H-M   'P 1'
#
loop_
_entity.id
_entity.type
_entity.pdbx_description
1 polymer ?
#
loop_
_entity_poly.entity_id
_entity_poly.type
_entity_poly.pdbx_seq_one_letter_code
_entity_poly.pdbx_strand_id
1 'polypeptide(L)'
;MSLVQGFLARIQRYLDKGVILSLPDQKNLVKLSQFVQGMFELMLFSEACFVSMAVYFDRLLSKKNDLINHLNMTRLIFISGVLAIKMHDDFSYKNSYYAKISGVPNHELNDLEKSFLQWIEYSLLVNKEEYDKYYTSLTNF
;
A
#
# COMPACT_ATOMS: atom_id res chain seq x y z
N MET A 1 18.71 0.17 6.22
CA MET A 1 17.38 -0.24 6.74
C MET A 1 16.45 -0.33 5.56
N SER A 2 15.64 -1.38 5.42
CA SER A 2 14.80 -1.53 4.22
C SER A 2 13.57 -0.62 4.29
N LEU A 3 13.14 -0.06 3.16
CA LEU A 3 11.91 0.75 3.07
C LEU A 3 10.68 -0.01 3.63
N VAL A 4 10.68 -1.34 3.49
CA VAL A 4 9.68 -2.25 4.06
C VAL A 4 9.61 -2.11 5.58
N GLN A 5 10.74 -2.12 6.28
CA GLN A 5 10.77 -1.97 7.75
C GLN A 5 10.20 -0.62 8.17
N GLY A 6 10.53 0.46 7.45
CA GLY A 6 10.01 1.79 7.76
C GLY A 6 8.53 1.95 7.51
N PHE A 7 8.02 1.32 6.45
CA PHE A 7 6.60 1.27 6.20
C PHE A 7 5.86 0.48 7.28
N LEU A 8 6.37 -0.69 7.69
CA LEU A 8 5.77 -1.48 8.77
C LEU A 8 5.77 -0.73 10.11
N ALA A 9 6.86 -0.03 10.45
CA ALA A 9 6.92 0.82 11.63
C ALA A 9 5.91 1.98 11.56
N ARG A 10 5.69 2.56 10.36
CA ARG A 10 4.67 3.57 10.12
C ARG A 10 3.25 3.02 10.35
N ILE A 11 2.95 1.83 9.83
CA ILE A 11 1.67 1.15 10.05
C ILE A 11 1.44 0.90 11.55
N GLN A 12 2.46 0.42 12.27
CA GLN A 12 2.38 0.21 13.70
C GLN A 12 2.02 1.50 14.44
N ARG A 13 2.63 2.63 14.08
CA ARG A 13 2.28 3.95 14.66
C ARG A 13 0.82 4.35 14.41
N TYR A 14 0.23 3.98 13.28
CA TYR A 14 -1.20 4.25 13.02
C TYR A 14 -2.12 3.37 13.87
N LEU A 15 -1.74 2.11 14.10
CA LEU A 15 -2.44 1.21 15.01
C LEU A 15 -2.38 1.73 16.45
N ASP A 16 -1.20 2.12 16.92
CA ASP A 16 -0.98 2.60 18.29
C ASP A 16 -1.76 3.89 18.59
N LYS A 17 -1.94 4.74 17.56
CA LYS A 17 -2.74 5.98 17.66
C LYS A 17 -4.25 5.76 17.52
N GLY A 18 -4.70 4.53 17.29
CA GLY A 18 -6.12 4.22 17.06
C GLY A 18 -6.70 4.82 15.78
N VAL A 19 -5.85 5.21 14.82
CA VAL A 19 -6.29 5.72 13.51
C VAL A 19 -6.96 4.62 12.70
N ILE A 20 -6.49 3.38 12.88
CA ILE A 20 -7.05 2.18 12.27
C ILE A 20 -7.82 1.44 13.36
N LEU A 21 -9.15 1.45 13.24
CA LEU A 21 -10.09 1.21 14.34
C LEU A 21 -10.17 -0.24 14.82
N SER A 22 -9.62 -1.19 14.07
CA SER A 22 -9.58 -2.60 14.48
C SER A 22 -8.13 -3.05 14.62
N LEU A 23 -7.70 -3.29 15.85
CA LEU A 23 -6.40 -3.89 16.15
C LEU A 23 -6.33 -5.28 15.48
N PRO A 24 -5.34 -5.54 14.62
CA PRO A 24 -5.04 -6.90 14.20
C PRO A 24 -4.54 -7.67 15.42
N ASP A 25 -5.05 -8.87 15.68
CA ASP A 25 -4.38 -9.81 16.58
C ASP A 25 -2.88 -9.90 16.23
N GLN A 26 -2.01 -10.18 17.20
CA GLN A 26 -0.55 -10.28 16.98
C GLN A 26 -0.18 -11.22 15.82
N LYS A 27 -1.01 -12.26 15.60
CA LYS A 27 -0.91 -13.20 14.47
C LYS A 27 -1.14 -12.56 13.10
N ASN A 28 -2.01 -11.54 13.01
CA ASN A 28 -2.32 -10.82 11.77
C ASN A 28 -1.21 -9.84 11.39
N LEU A 29 -0.47 -9.27 12.35
CA LEU A 29 0.68 -8.41 12.09
C LEU A 29 1.84 -9.16 11.43
N VAL A 30 2.14 -10.38 11.91
CA VAL A 30 3.18 -11.24 11.31
C VAL A 30 2.81 -11.65 9.88
N LYS A 31 1.53 -11.94 9.62
CA LYS A 31 1.04 -12.23 8.27
C LYS A 31 1.14 -11.00 7.35
N LEU A 32 0.84 -9.81 7.87
CA LEU A 32 0.94 -8.57 7.11
C LEU A 32 2.40 -8.28 6.72
N SER A 33 3.35 -8.41 7.65
CA SER A 33 4.76 -8.19 7.35
C SER A 33 5.30 -9.17 6.32
N GLN A 34 4.97 -10.46 6.46
CA GLN A 34 5.31 -11.49 5.47
C GLN A 34 4.69 -11.20 4.10
N PHE A 35 3.44 -10.74 4.07
CA PHE A 35 2.77 -10.37 2.82
C PHE A 35 3.41 -9.15 2.15
N VAL A 36 3.65 -8.06 2.89
CA VAL A 36 4.26 -6.84 2.33
C VAL A 36 5.67 -7.13 1.83
N GLN A 37 6.43 -7.93 2.56
CA GLN A 37 7.77 -8.33 2.14
C GLN A 37 7.72 -9.23 0.89
N GLY A 38 6.85 -10.25 0.87
CA GLY A 38 6.67 -11.10 -0.30
C GLY A 38 6.17 -10.32 -1.53
N MET A 39 5.26 -9.37 -1.34
CA MET A 39 4.80 -8.46 -2.39
C MET A 39 5.96 -7.65 -2.98
N PHE A 40 6.81 -7.07 -2.12
CA PHE A 40 7.94 -6.26 -2.54
C PHE A 40 8.94 -7.07 -3.38
N GLU A 41 9.26 -8.28 -2.93
CA GLU A 41 10.20 -9.18 -3.60
C GLU A 41 9.62 -9.74 -4.90
N LEU A 42 8.33 -10.12 -4.92
CA LEU A 42 7.68 -10.74 -6.09
C LEU A 42 7.30 -9.75 -7.18
N MET A 43 7.00 -8.50 -6.84
CA MET A 43 6.58 -7.50 -7.82
C MET A 43 7.71 -6.63 -8.36
N LEU A 44 8.96 -6.88 -7.93
CA LEU A 44 10.16 -6.15 -8.39
C LEU A 44 10.01 -4.63 -8.23
N PHE A 45 9.49 -4.17 -7.08
CA PHE A 45 9.29 -2.75 -6.82
C PHE A 45 10.61 -1.98 -6.92
N SER A 46 10.63 -0.93 -7.74
CA SER A 46 11.61 0.14 -7.57
C SER A 46 11.37 0.87 -6.25
N GLU A 47 12.40 1.52 -5.71
CA GLU A 47 12.23 2.38 -4.53
C GLU A 47 11.17 3.46 -4.79
N ALA A 48 11.12 3.99 -6.01
CA ALA A 48 10.16 5.02 -6.41
C ALA A 48 8.71 4.54 -6.32
N CYS A 49 8.45 3.32 -6.82
CA CYS A 49 7.15 2.66 -6.71
C CYS A 49 6.77 2.44 -5.24
N PHE A 50 7.71 2.04 -4.38
CA PHE A 50 7.42 1.74 -2.99
C PHE A 50 7.08 2.99 -2.18
N VAL A 51 7.85 4.06 -2.37
CA VAL A 51 7.56 5.36 -1.74
C VAL A 51 6.19 5.86 -2.21
N SER A 52 5.87 5.74 -3.51
CA SER A 52 4.58 6.17 -4.06
C SER A 52 3.42 5.34 -3.51
N MET A 53 3.59 4.03 -3.35
CA MET A 53 2.63 3.16 -2.67
C MET A 53 2.34 3.65 -1.25
N ALA A 54 3.37 4.03 -0.48
CA ALA A 54 3.21 4.55 0.87
C ALA A 54 2.45 5.89 0.87
N VAL A 55 2.76 6.79 -0.07
CA VAL A 55 2.02 8.05 -0.27
C VAL A 55 0.55 7.78 -0.56
N TYR A 56 0.24 6.86 -1.47
CA TYR A 56 -1.14 6.53 -1.84
C TYR A 56 -1.93 5.92 -0.67
N PHE A 57 -1.28 5.08 0.14
CA PHE A 57 -1.90 4.50 1.32
C PHE A 57 -2.21 5.56 2.38
N ASP A 58 -1.29 6.52 2.59
CA ASP A 58 -1.51 7.64 3.50
C ASP A 58 -2.60 8.61 3.01
N ARG A 59 -2.72 8.80 1.69
CA ARG A 59 -3.84 9.55 1.08
C ARG A 59 -5.16 8.87 1.37
N LEU A 60 -5.23 7.54 1.26
CA LEU A 60 -6.41 6.77 1.62
C LEU A 60 -6.74 6.92 3.11
N LEU A 61 -5.76 6.72 4.00
CA LEU A 61 -5.92 6.93 5.44
C LEU A 61 -6.45 8.32 5.76
N SER A 62 -5.95 9.36 5.07
CA SER A 62 -6.36 10.73 5.33
C SER A 62 -7.81 11.03 4.90
N LYS A 63 -8.32 10.33 3.87
CA LYS A 63 -9.67 10.57 3.32
C LYS A 63 -10.73 9.58 3.83
N LYS A 64 -10.33 8.36 4.18
CA LYS A 64 -11.19 7.19 4.47
C LYS A 64 -10.60 6.28 5.55
N ASN A 65 -10.12 6.84 6.66
CA ASN A 65 -9.58 6.03 7.78
C ASN A 65 -10.59 5.02 8.34
N ASP A 66 -11.86 5.37 8.34
CA ASP A 66 -13.00 4.57 8.80
C ASP A 66 -13.20 3.28 7.98
N LEU A 67 -12.75 3.28 6.72
CA LEU A 67 -12.81 2.10 5.86
C LEU A 67 -11.70 1.11 6.16
N ILE A 68 -10.60 1.51 6.81
CA ILE A 68 -9.41 0.65 6.97
C ILE A 68 -9.52 -0.16 8.26
N ASN A 69 -9.44 -1.47 8.12
CA ASN A 69 -9.46 -2.44 9.21
C ASN A 69 -8.46 -3.58 8.95
N HIS A 70 -8.26 -4.42 9.96
CA HIS A 70 -7.30 -5.53 9.91
C HIS A 70 -7.62 -6.60 8.85
N LEU A 71 -8.87 -6.68 8.39
CA LEU A 71 -9.32 -7.65 7.39
C LEU A 71 -9.05 -7.16 5.96
N ASN A 72 -9.09 -5.84 5.72
CA ASN A 72 -8.96 -5.28 4.38
C ASN A 72 -7.64 -4.52 4.13
N MET A 73 -6.90 -4.13 5.17
CA MET A 73 -5.66 -3.36 5.06
C MET A 73 -4.67 -4.00 4.09
N THR A 74 -4.45 -5.32 4.19
CA THR A 74 -3.52 -6.04 3.31
C THR A 74 -3.92 -5.90 1.84
N ARG A 75 -5.22 -5.98 1.52
CA ARG A 75 -5.73 -5.81 0.15
C ARG A 75 -5.60 -4.37 -0.33
N LEU A 76 -5.79 -3.40 0.57
CA LEU A 76 -5.66 -1.98 0.26
C LEU A 76 -4.19 -1.60 0.00
N ILE A 77 -3.25 -2.11 0.80
CA ILE A 77 -1.81 -1.93 0.58
C ILE A 77 -1.42 -2.55 -0.77
N PHE A 78 -1.92 -3.75 -1.06
CA PHE A 78 -1.68 -4.42 -2.35
C PHE A 78 -2.14 -3.58 -3.54
N ILE A 79 -3.38 -3.06 -3.51
CA ILE A 79 -3.89 -2.19 -4.58
C ILE A 79 -3.09 -0.88 -4.68
N SER A 80 -2.72 -0.29 -3.54
CA SER A 80 -1.83 0.88 -3.51
C SER A 80 -0.52 0.61 -4.25
N GLY A 81 0.02 -0.61 -4.09
CA GLY A 81 1.22 -1.06 -4.77
C GLY A 81 1.03 -1.27 -6.27
N VAL A 82 -0.06 -1.94 -6.67
CA VAL A 82 -0.42 -2.13 -8.08
C VAL A 82 -0.57 -0.79 -8.80
N LEU A 83 -1.23 0.18 -8.17
CA LEU A 83 -1.39 1.53 -8.72
C LEU A 83 -0.04 2.24 -8.87
N ALA A 84 0.87 2.09 -7.89
CA ALA A 84 2.21 2.66 -7.99
C ALA A 84 3.00 2.07 -9.17
N ILE A 85 2.99 0.75 -9.34
CA ILE A 85 3.63 0.09 -10.50
C ILE A 85 3.05 0.63 -11.81
N LYS A 86 1.72 0.69 -11.93
CA LYS A 86 1.05 1.19 -13.14
C LYS A 86 1.35 2.66 -13.48
N MET A 87 1.69 3.47 -12.47
CA MET A 87 2.01 4.89 -12.66
C MET A 87 3.47 5.14 -13.02
N HIS A 88 4.39 4.27 -12.59
CA HIS A 88 5.83 4.45 -12.76
C HIS A 88 6.43 3.61 -13.88
N ASP A 89 5.91 2.42 -14.13
CA ASP A 89 6.48 1.51 -15.11
C ASP A 89 5.84 1.72 -16.49
N ASP A 90 6.67 1.90 -17.53
CA ASP A 90 6.23 2.01 -18.93
C ASP A 90 5.41 0.77 -19.38
N PHE A 91 5.74 -0.40 -18.81
CA PHE A 91 5.06 -1.66 -19.07
C PHE A 91 4.54 -2.25 -17.76
N SER A 92 3.25 -2.06 -17.50
CA SER A 92 2.56 -2.68 -16.36
C SER A 92 1.66 -3.84 -16.79
N TYR A 93 1.43 -4.77 -15.88
CA TYR A 93 0.55 -5.91 -16.13
C TYR A 93 -0.93 -5.53 -15.95
N LYS A 94 -1.82 -6.33 -16.56
CA LYS A 94 -3.27 -6.20 -16.33
C LYS A 94 -3.65 -6.74 -14.95
N ASN A 95 -4.78 -6.30 -14.41
CA ASN A 95 -5.31 -6.81 -13.13
C ASN A 95 -5.48 -8.34 -13.09
N SER A 96 -5.73 -8.98 -14.24
CA SER A 96 -5.81 -10.44 -14.33
C SER A 96 -4.50 -11.15 -13.94
N TYR A 97 -3.37 -10.48 -14.09
CA TYR A 97 -2.07 -11.00 -13.65
C TYR A 97 -1.91 -10.81 -12.13
N TYR A 98 -2.18 -9.62 -11.62
CA TYR A 98 -2.12 -9.33 -10.18
C TYR A 98 -3.13 -10.14 -9.36
N ALA A 99 -4.29 -10.48 -9.95
CA ALA A 99 -5.28 -11.39 -9.38
C ALA A 99 -4.70 -12.80 -9.13
N LYS A 100 -3.89 -13.31 -10.07
CA LYS A 100 -3.21 -14.61 -9.91
C LYS A 100 -2.18 -14.59 -8.78
N ILE A 101 -1.47 -13.48 -8.62
CA ILE A 101 -0.45 -13.31 -7.57
C ILE A 101 -1.10 -13.16 -6.19
N SER A 102 -2.16 -12.35 -6.08
CA SER A 102 -2.84 -12.08 -4.81
C SER A 102 -3.80 -13.18 -4.36
N GLY A 103 -4.24 -14.05 -5.27
CA GLY A 103 -5.33 -14.99 -5.03
C GLY A 103 -6.71 -14.31 -4.92
N VAL A 104 -6.81 -13.03 -5.24
CA VAL A 104 -8.08 -12.27 -5.26
C VAL A 104 -8.73 -12.43 -6.64
N PRO A 105 -10.05 -12.68 -6.74
CA PRO A 105 -10.74 -12.74 -8.02
C PRO A 105 -10.52 -11.47 -8.85
N ASN A 106 -10.30 -11.62 -10.15
CA ASN A 106 -9.99 -10.48 -11.04
C ASN A 106 -11.06 -9.38 -11.02
N HIS A 107 -12.35 -9.74 -10.91
CA HIS A 107 -13.43 -8.76 -10.84
C HIS A 107 -13.39 -7.95 -9.53
N GLU A 108 -13.16 -8.61 -8.39
CA GLU A 108 -12.95 -7.93 -7.10
C GLU A 108 -11.75 -6.98 -7.16
N LEU A 109 -10.67 -7.38 -7.83
CA LEU A 109 -9.48 -6.54 -7.97
C LEU A 109 -9.75 -5.30 -8.83
N ASN A 110 -10.53 -5.44 -9.91
CA ASN A 110 -10.96 -4.31 -10.73
C ASN A 110 -11.84 -3.34 -9.94
N ASP A 111 -12.81 -3.86 -9.18
CA ASP A 111 -13.71 -3.05 -8.37
C ASP A 111 -12.97 -2.34 -7.24
N LEU A 112 -12.00 -3.02 -6.61
CA LEU A 112 -11.18 -2.45 -5.56
C LEU A 112 -10.23 -1.37 -6.10
N GLU A 113 -9.61 -1.58 -7.26
CA GLU A 113 -8.79 -0.57 -7.92
C GLU A 113 -9.61 0.69 -8.24
N LYS A 114 -10.79 0.52 -8.85
CA LYS A 114 -11.69 1.63 -9.16
C LYS A 114 -12.10 2.39 -7.89
N SER A 115 -12.49 1.66 -6.85
CA SER A 115 -12.91 2.26 -5.57
C SER A 115 -11.76 3.00 -4.90
N PHE A 116 -10.57 2.42 -4.89
CA PHE A 116 -9.37 3.05 -4.33
C PHE A 116 -9.06 4.37 -5.02
N LEU A 117 -9.04 4.39 -6.36
CA LEU A 117 -8.83 5.60 -7.15
C LEU A 117 -9.85 6.68 -6.83
N GLN A 118 -11.12 6.32 -6.69
CA GLN A 118 -12.17 7.25 -6.28
C GLN A 118 -11.95 7.78 -4.87
N TRP A 119 -11.57 6.93 -3.91
CA TRP A 119 -11.31 7.34 -2.53
C TRP A 119 -10.13 8.30 -2.39
N ILE A 120 -9.08 8.14 -3.19
CA ILE A 120 -7.96 9.09 -3.23
C ILE A 120 -8.21 10.27 -4.17
N GLU A 121 -9.37 10.34 -4.82
CA GLU A 121 -9.74 11.34 -5.84
C GLU A 121 -8.71 11.43 -6.97
N TYR A 122 -8.22 10.28 -7.42
CA TYR A 122 -7.20 10.15 -8.48
C TYR A 122 -5.91 10.93 -8.19
N SER A 123 -5.65 11.28 -6.92
CA SER A 123 -4.41 11.91 -6.50
C SER A 123 -3.29 10.88 -6.54
N LEU A 124 -2.68 10.68 -7.71
CA LEU A 124 -1.57 9.74 -7.97
C LEU A 124 -0.24 10.45 -8.25
N LEU A 125 -0.27 11.73 -8.60
CA LEU A 125 0.96 12.49 -8.81
C LEU A 125 1.69 12.67 -7.48
N VAL A 126 2.98 12.32 -7.46
CA VAL A 126 3.88 12.51 -6.32
C VAL A 126 5.00 13.42 -6.83
N ASN A 127 5.06 14.64 -6.30
CA ASN A 127 6.13 15.57 -6.68
C ASN A 127 7.43 15.24 -5.92
N LYS A 128 8.54 15.86 -6.34
CA LYS A 128 9.85 15.60 -5.75
C LYS A 128 9.92 15.91 -4.24
N GLU A 129 9.34 17.02 -3.82
CA GLU A 129 9.37 17.41 -2.40
C GLU A 129 8.61 16.41 -1.52
N GLU A 130 7.44 15.97 -1.98
CA GLU A 130 6.64 14.93 -1.32
C GLU A 130 7.41 13.60 -1.31
N TYR A 131 8.01 13.21 -2.44
CA TYR A 131 8.83 12.01 -2.54
C TYR A 131 9.97 12.01 -1.52
N ASP A 132 10.80 13.06 -1.50
CA ASP A 132 11.98 13.16 -0.64
C ASP A 132 11.58 13.11 0.84
N LYS A 133 10.46 13.76 1.20
CA LYS A 133 9.88 13.72 2.55
C LYS A 133 9.47 12.30 2.95
N TYR A 134 8.75 11.59 2.09
CA TYR A 134 8.31 10.22 2.39
C TYR A 134 9.47 9.24 2.42
N TYR A 135 10.40 9.33 1.47
CA TYR A 135 11.61 8.52 1.44
C TYR A 135 12.40 8.68 2.75
N THR A 136 12.68 9.92 3.16
CA THR A 136 13.39 10.21 4.43
C THR A 136 12.62 9.66 5.64
N SER A 137 11.29 9.82 5.66
CA SER A 137 10.45 9.30 6.74
C SER A 137 10.44 7.76 6.81
N LEU A 138 10.65 7.08 5.69
CA LEU A 138 10.68 5.61 5.61
C LEU A 138 12.08 5.04 5.86
N THR A 139 13.15 5.84 5.76
CA THR A 139 14.51 5.38 6.04
C THR A 139 14.97 5.70 7.47
N ASN A 140 14.43 6.76 8.09
CA ASN A 140 14.90 7.30 9.38
C ASN A 140 13.89 7.07 10.54
N PHE A 141 13.16 5.96 10.52
CA PHE A 141 12.04 5.68 11.42
C PHE A 141 12.44 5.17 12.80
#